data_AF-A0A965FQ02-F1
#
_entry.id   AF-A0A965FQ02-F1
#
_cell.length_a   1.000
_cell.length_b   1.000
_cell.length_c   1.000
_cell.angle_alpha   90.00
_cell.angle_beta   90.00
_cell.angle_gamma   90.00
#
_symmetry.space_group_name_H-M   'P 1'
#
loop_
_entity.id
_entity.type
_entity.pdbx_description
1 polymer ?
#
loop_
_entity_poly.entity_id
_entity_poly.type
_entity_poly.pdbx_seq_one_letter_code
_entity_poly.pdbx_strand_id
1 'polypeptide(L)'
;MSPTGFNDDFFEERFKPAKPVFDEKTLRELNQGKVFTSKNAELRNLRFSKGLDSQVVHELKRLVQALLEYADLRGFRLRDANHPVFITDRAGYEKESGSRLPDHIPLPASRLDFHKVANVYTVTVILPENLESSEVRINLTRSLFSKLFGEIHFLEKIQSLEFYRQQFQDDLDSSAGIPEILDLLSTLEFPSELLEARLVTEASRFGLSLPKDTRALILELAKEWNQRWENKGLGEDEDFLKLVYRDFCLHLKEDPQAIQQQMIDQLKQLDHQFHLILPHDARGYSIFEKEQPLQFLRSYAFRLEELQSLMGFIEELEQQLENGDETESLAGMRAALMLRMRELRRAGKVRPYLMPEIEQDQRMKIWASRFPLKMVKWLPPGSPLETWNDHFEKMKKQYTQSFYAKIYLALNVLDQKIAGKMEAEGQSFDADEDQKLNSLLAVFRYRTPIIRQWRNTLGVFEDSVEVFPGKDPRQFVSLEDIRKAWAYFFSAQITLEFYQYPAHLEFVPEGFQASQYLRSIELFISKKTREAVNHYHLILLLYLVHKAKGEDGLEFLHHCLANPLGTWHYLLQKTLEPLKENENLQKRLDQMPRHQDTLLNAYQKSWQESTQQTHETGTSS
;
A
#
# COMPACT_ATOMS: atom_id res chain seq x y z
N MET A 1 -17.26 -16.80 -37.35
CA MET A 1 -16.09 -17.71 -37.39
C MET A 1 -16.13 -18.57 -36.14
N SER A 2 -15.97 -19.88 -36.30
CA SER A 2 -16.10 -20.91 -35.26
C SER A 2 -15.12 -20.67 -34.10
N PRO A 3 -15.52 -20.85 -32.83
CA PRO A 3 -14.60 -20.71 -31.72
C PRO A 3 -13.61 -21.89 -31.75
N THR A 4 -12.33 -21.59 -31.94
CA THR A 4 -11.22 -22.54 -31.74
C THR A 4 -11.03 -22.81 -30.24
N GLY A 5 -12.00 -23.48 -29.63
CA GLY A 5 -11.86 -24.19 -28.35
C GLY A 5 -11.23 -25.57 -28.56
N PHE A 6 -10.63 -26.14 -27.53
CA PHE A 6 -10.31 -27.57 -27.55
C PHE A 6 -11.63 -28.36 -27.73
N ASN A 7 -11.61 -29.43 -28.52
CA ASN A 7 -12.73 -30.35 -28.63
C ASN A 7 -12.92 -31.10 -27.30
N ASP A 8 -14.14 -31.52 -26.96
CA ASP A 8 -14.44 -32.33 -25.76
C ASP A 8 -13.58 -33.61 -25.71
N ASP A 9 -13.20 -34.14 -26.88
CA ASP A 9 -12.24 -35.25 -27.06
C ASP A 9 -10.88 -35.03 -26.35
N PHE A 10 -10.42 -33.79 -26.18
CA PHE A 10 -9.14 -33.47 -25.51
C PHE A 10 -9.20 -33.70 -23.99
N PHE A 11 -10.38 -33.57 -23.38
CA PHE A 11 -10.60 -33.81 -21.95
C PHE A 11 -11.03 -35.26 -21.68
N GLU A 12 -11.73 -35.88 -22.63
CA GLU A 12 -12.09 -37.32 -22.65
C GLU A 12 -10.84 -38.23 -22.62
N GLU A 13 -9.69 -37.79 -23.16
CA GLU A 13 -8.44 -38.55 -23.12
C GLU A 13 -7.93 -38.87 -21.70
N ARG A 14 -8.45 -38.21 -20.65
CA ARG A 14 -8.10 -38.44 -19.23
C ARG A 14 -8.74 -39.69 -18.61
N PHE A 15 -9.67 -40.32 -19.33
CA PHE A 15 -10.46 -41.45 -18.84
C PHE A 15 -10.37 -42.61 -19.82
N LYS A 16 -9.86 -43.76 -19.37
CA LYS A 16 -10.07 -45.05 -20.06
C LYS A 16 -10.73 -46.02 -19.09
N PRO A 17 -11.77 -46.78 -19.52
CA PRO A 17 -12.37 -47.80 -18.68
C PRO A 17 -11.40 -48.97 -18.56
N ALA A 18 -10.61 -48.97 -17.49
CA ALA A 18 -9.89 -50.14 -17.02
C ALA A 18 -10.09 -50.23 -15.51
N LYS A 19 -10.65 -51.37 -15.05
CA LYS A 19 -10.77 -51.65 -13.62
C LYS A 19 -9.38 -51.53 -12.97
N PRO A 20 -9.23 -50.80 -11.86
CA PRO A 20 -7.97 -50.81 -11.11
C PRO A 20 -7.70 -52.22 -10.61
N VAL A 21 -6.59 -52.83 -11.04
CA VAL A 21 -6.06 -54.06 -10.44
C VAL A 21 -5.10 -53.60 -9.35
N PHE A 22 -5.58 -53.60 -8.10
CA PHE A 22 -4.73 -53.30 -6.95
C PHE A 22 -3.77 -54.46 -6.72
N ASP A 23 -2.48 -54.16 -6.58
CA ASP A 23 -1.51 -55.14 -6.08
C ASP A 23 -1.60 -55.27 -4.54
N GLU A 24 -1.07 -56.36 -4.00
CA GLU A 24 -1.11 -56.65 -2.54
C GLU A 24 -0.41 -55.58 -1.70
N LYS A 25 0.51 -54.82 -2.29
CA LYS A 25 1.24 -53.73 -1.62
C LYS A 25 0.31 -52.52 -1.43
N THR A 26 -0.41 -52.13 -2.48
CA THR A 26 -1.40 -51.04 -2.44
C THR A 26 -2.54 -51.35 -1.47
N LEU A 27 -3.01 -52.61 -1.41
CA LEU A 27 -4.02 -53.06 -0.45
C LEU A 27 -3.53 -53.06 1.02
N ARG A 28 -2.24 -53.30 1.26
CA ARG A 28 -1.65 -53.21 2.61
C ARG A 28 -1.49 -51.76 3.07
N GLU A 29 -1.10 -50.87 2.17
CA GLU A 29 -0.99 -49.42 2.45
C GLU A 29 -2.37 -48.79 2.72
N LEU A 30 -3.40 -49.21 1.99
CA LEU A 30 -4.81 -48.84 2.23
C LEU A 30 -5.31 -49.24 3.63
N ASN A 31 -4.90 -50.43 4.12
CA ASN A 31 -5.26 -50.90 5.46
C ASN A 31 -4.44 -50.25 6.58
N GLN A 32 -3.34 -49.56 6.25
CA GLN A 32 -2.46 -48.89 7.21
C GLN A 32 -2.67 -47.37 7.27
N GLY A 33 -3.55 -46.81 6.44
CA GLY A 33 -3.85 -45.39 6.38
C GLY A 33 -4.31 -44.85 7.74
N LYS A 34 -3.38 -44.25 8.49
CA LYS A 34 -3.73 -43.43 9.66
C LYS A 34 -4.63 -42.31 9.15
N VAL A 35 -5.88 -42.29 9.59
CA VAL A 35 -6.78 -41.15 9.39
C VAL A 35 -6.15 -39.96 10.11
N PHE A 36 -5.56 -39.04 9.35
CA PHE A 36 -5.07 -37.78 9.89
C PHE A 36 -6.29 -36.90 10.14
N THR A 37 -6.71 -36.78 11.41
CA THR A 37 -7.74 -35.83 11.80
C THR A 37 -7.07 -34.56 12.34
N SER A 38 -7.14 -33.47 11.57
CA SER A 38 -6.75 -32.16 12.11
C SER A 38 -7.87 -31.61 12.97
N LYS A 39 -7.56 -31.20 14.21
CA LYS A 39 -8.51 -30.55 15.12
C LYS A 39 -8.90 -29.13 14.70
N ASN A 40 -8.23 -28.55 13.70
CA ASN A 40 -8.39 -27.14 13.30
C ASN A 40 -8.98 -26.97 11.89
N ALA A 41 -9.31 -28.06 11.19
CA ALA A 41 -9.77 -28.04 9.80
C ALA A 41 -11.29 -27.95 9.70
N GLU A 42 -11.91 -26.84 10.13
CA GLU A 42 -13.36 -26.63 9.95
C GLU A 42 -13.66 -25.23 9.38
N LEU A 43 -14.55 -25.17 8.38
CA LEU A 43 -15.14 -23.92 7.90
C LEU A 43 -16.41 -23.62 8.71
N ARG A 44 -16.41 -22.51 9.45
CA ARG A 44 -17.54 -22.13 10.31
C ARG A 44 -18.78 -21.69 9.54
N ASN A 45 -18.59 -21.21 8.31
CA ASN A 45 -19.63 -20.62 7.46
C ASN A 45 -19.80 -21.35 6.12
N LEU A 46 -19.84 -22.69 6.13
CA LEU A 46 -20.19 -23.49 4.95
C LEU A 46 -21.73 -23.56 4.78
N ARG A 47 -22.23 -23.05 3.66
CA ARG A 47 -23.66 -22.95 3.34
C ARG A 47 -23.98 -23.60 1.99
N PHE A 48 -25.20 -24.11 1.87
CA PHE A 48 -25.70 -24.77 0.66
C PHE A 48 -27.02 -24.13 0.24
N SER A 49 -27.26 -24.00 -1.07
CA SER A 49 -28.56 -23.55 -1.58
C SER A 49 -29.65 -24.57 -1.22
N LYS A 50 -30.87 -24.07 -0.97
CA LYS A 50 -32.02 -24.92 -0.61
C LYS A 50 -32.44 -25.89 -1.73
N GLY A 51 -31.99 -25.65 -2.97
CA GLY A 51 -32.33 -26.45 -4.14
C GLY A 51 -31.44 -27.69 -4.32
N LEU A 52 -30.34 -27.82 -3.56
CA LEU A 52 -29.44 -28.97 -3.67
C LEU A 52 -29.99 -30.21 -2.96
N ASP A 53 -29.78 -31.37 -3.58
CA ASP A 53 -30.16 -32.66 -3.00
C ASP A 53 -29.38 -32.97 -1.71
N SER A 54 -30.06 -33.62 -0.76
CA SER A 54 -29.50 -33.90 0.57
C SER A 54 -28.28 -34.83 0.54
N GLN A 55 -28.23 -35.79 -0.38
CA GLN A 55 -27.10 -36.69 -0.56
C GLN A 55 -25.90 -35.92 -1.13
N VAL A 56 -26.14 -35.07 -2.14
CA VAL A 56 -25.12 -34.19 -2.72
C VAL A 56 -24.52 -33.27 -1.65
N VAL A 57 -25.35 -32.65 -0.80
CA VAL A 57 -24.88 -31.82 0.32
C VAL A 57 -24.01 -32.63 1.30
N HIS A 58 -24.39 -33.88 1.60
CA HIS A 58 -23.61 -34.74 2.49
C HIS A 58 -22.23 -35.08 1.90
N GLU A 59 -22.17 -35.48 0.63
CA GLU A 59 -20.92 -35.78 -0.07
C GLU A 59 -20.00 -34.55 -0.18
N LEU A 60 -20.56 -33.38 -0.47
CA LEU A 60 -19.81 -32.13 -0.55
C LEU A 60 -19.22 -31.70 0.79
N LYS A 61 -19.95 -31.91 1.91
CA LYS A 61 -19.40 -31.66 3.25
C LYS A 61 -18.19 -32.55 3.54
N ARG A 62 -18.28 -33.84 3.19
CA ARG A 62 -17.17 -34.80 3.36
C ARG A 62 -15.96 -34.41 2.50
N LEU A 63 -16.20 -34.04 1.24
CA LEU A 63 -15.14 -33.57 0.35
C LEU A 63 -14.47 -32.33 0.93
N VAL A 64 -15.23 -31.27 1.25
CA VAL A 64 -14.68 -30.03 1.80
C VAL A 64 -13.85 -30.30 3.06
N GLN A 65 -14.34 -31.14 3.97
CA GLN A 65 -13.60 -31.53 5.17
C GLN A 65 -12.25 -32.19 4.82
N ALA A 66 -12.26 -33.19 3.93
CA ALA A 66 -11.03 -33.86 3.50
C ALA A 66 -10.04 -32.91 2.83
N LEU A 67 -10.52 -31.94 2.04
CA LEU A 67 -9.67 -30.91 1.43
C LEU A 67 -9.01 -30.01 2.47
N LEU A 68 -9.75 -29.60 3.51
CA LEU A 68 -9.22 -28.78 4.61
C LEU A 68 -8.15 -29.54 5.40
N GLU A 69 -8.42 -30.81 5.74
CA GLU A 69 -7.49 -31.68 6.47
C GLU A 69 -6.21 -31.92 5.68
N TYR A 70 -6.34 -32.17 4.36
CA TYR A 70 -5.21 -32.41 3.49
C TYR A 70 -4.35 -31.16 3.26
N ALA A 71 -4.98 -30.01 3.05
CA ALA A 71 -4.26 -28.74 2.92
C ALA A 71 -3.51 -28.41 4.22
N ASP A 72 -4.12 -28.64 5.38
CA ASP A 72 -3.47 -28.47 6.69
C ASP A 72 -2.27 -29.42 6.87
N LEU A 73 -2.40 -30.69 6.47
CA LEU A 73 -1.30 -31.66 6.48
C LEU A 73 -0.08 -31.17 5.69
N ARG A 74 -0.30 -30.49 4.56
CA ARG A 74 0.74 -29.88 3.71
C ARG A 74 1.15 -28.46 4.15
N GLY A 75 0.64 -27.96 5.28
CA GLY A 75 1.00 -26.66 5.85
C GLY A 75 0.22 -25.45 5.30
N PHE A 76 -0.77 -25.66 4.44
CA PHE A 76 -1.60 -24.60 3.85
C PHE A 76 -2.81 -24.31 4.72
N ARG A 77 -2.66 -23.37 5.67
CA ARG A 77 -3.73 -22.96 6.59
C ARG A 77 -4.33 -21.62 6.22
N LEU A 78 -5.66 -21.52 6.30
CA LEU A 78 -6.37 -20.25 6.34
C LEU A 78 -6.08 -19.55 7.67
N ARG A 79 -5.94 -18.23 7.66
CA ARG A 79 -5.82 -17.43 8.88
C ARG A 79 -7.19 -17.30 9.56
N ASP A 80 -8.26 -17.11 8.78
CA ASP A 80 -9.63 -17.01 9.30
C ASP A 80 -10.54 -18.16 8.81
N ALA A 81 -11.03 -18.97 9.75
CA ALA A 81 -11.98 -20.06 9.48
C ALA A 81 -13.41 -19.57 9.22
N ASN A 82 -13.69 -18.27 9.37
CA ASN A 82 -15.02 -17.68 9.17
C ASN A 82 -15.32 -17.28 7.73
N HIS A 83 -14.39 -17.44 6.79
CA HIS A 83 -14.64 -17.17 5.37
C HIS A 83 -15.90 -17.92 4.88
N PRO A 84 -16.95 -17.20 4.44
CA PRO A 84 -18.16 -17.84 3.96
C PRO A 84 -17.88 -18.64 2.69
N VAL A 85 -18.29 -19.90 2.69
CA VAL A 85 -18.27 -20.75 1.48
C VAL A 85 -19.70 -21.12 1.17
N PHE A 86 -20.22 -20.64 0.05
CA PHE A 86 -21.56 -20.90 -0.41
C PHE A 86 -21.55 -21.78 -1.67
N ILE A 87 -22.17 -22.95 -1.57
CA ILE A 87 -22.31 -23.88 -2.69
C ILE A 87 -23.75 -23.85 -3.17
N THR A 88 -23.94 -23.60 -4.46
CA THR A 88 -25.26 -23.37 -5.05
C THR A 88 -25.37 -24.02 -6.42
N ASP A 89 -26.59 -24.23 -6.87
CA ASP A 89 -26.93 -24.56 -8.24
C ASP A 89 -27.13 -23.28 -9.07
N ARG A 90 -27.30 -23.42 -10.38
CA ARG A 90 -27.51 -22.26 -11.26
C ARG A 90 -28.75 -21.46 -10.85
N ALA A 91 -29.87 -22.13 -10.58
CA ALA A 91 -31.11 -21.46 -10.20
C ALA A 91 -30.98 -20.73 -8.85
N GLY A 92 -30.31 -21.34 -7.88
CA GLY A 92 -30.00 -20.70 -6.60
C GLY A 92 -29.11 -19.46 -6.76
N TYR A 93 -28.06 -19.55 -7.58
CA TYR A 93 -27.17 -18.41 -7.86
C TYR A 93 -27.92 -17.23 -8.51
N GLU A 94 -28.70 -17.48 -9.56
CA GLU A 94 -29.40 -16.41 -10.29
C GLU A 94 -30.46 -15.73 -9.42
N LYS A 95 -31.10 -16.50 -8.53
CA LYS A 95 -32.06 -15.99 -7.55
C LYS A 95 -31.42 -15.11 -6.48
N GLU A 96 -30.26 -15.49 -5.96
CA GLU A 96 -29.58 -14.77 -4.87
C GLU A 96 -28.76 -13.58 -5.36
N SER A 97 -28.13 -13.69 -6.53
CA SER A 97 -27.32 -12.62 -7.13
C SER A 97 -28.14 -11.59 -7.91
N GLY A 98 -29.40 -11.89 -8.24
CA GLY A 98 -30.26 -11.05 -9.07
C GLY A 98 -29.79 -10.91 -10.53
N SER A 99 -28.80 -11.70 -10.95
CA SER A 99 -28.18 -11.64 -12.28
C SER A 99 -28.17 -13.02 -12.93
N ARG A 100 -28.52 -13.09 -14.23
CA ARG A 100 -28.48 -14.34 -14.98
C ARG A 100 -27.03 -14.76 -15.25
N LEU A 101 -26.68 -16.02 -14.99
CA LEU A 101 -25.36 -16.55 -15.32
C LEU A 101 -25.27 -16.70 -16.85
N PRO A 102 -24.23 -16.18 -17.52
CA PRO A 102 -24.08 -16.38 -18.96
C PRO A 102 -23.99 -17.86 -19.36
N ASP A 103 -24.71 -18.25 -20.42
CA ASP A 103 -24.80 -19.65 -20.89
C ASP A 103 -23.46 -20.26 -21.34
N HIS A 104 -22.44 -19.43 -21.59
CA HIS A 104 -21.13 -19.86 -22.08
C HIS A 104 -20.13 -20.20 -20.96
N ILE A 105 -20.50 -20.02 -19.68
CA ILE A 105 -19.61 -20.32 -18.55
C ILE A 105 -19.67 -21.82 -18.23
N PRO A 106 -18.54 -22.55 -18.30
CA PRO A 106 -18.51 -23.95 -17.91
C PRO A 106 -18.70 -24.11 -16.40
N LEU A 107 -19.49 -25.10 -16.01
CA LEU A 107 -19.73 -25.46 -14.60
C LEU A 107 -18.93 -26.75 -14.26
N PRO A 108 -18.38 -26.88 -13.03
CA PRO A 108 -18.56 -26.00 -11.90
C PRO A 108 -17.75 -24.69 -12.03
N ALA A 109 -18.37 -23.57 -11.69
CA ALA A 109 -17.75 -22.25 -11.70
C ALA A 109 -17.55 -21.75 -10.27
N SER A 110 -16.56 -20.88 -10.06
CA SER A 110 -16.31 -20.30 -8.75
C SER A 110 -16.00 -18.81 -8.82
N ARG A 111 -16.48 -18.09 -7.80
CA ARG A 111 -16.30 -16.65 -7.62
C ARG A 111 -15.72 -16.38 -6.24
N LEU A 112 -14.85 -15.38 -6.16
CA LEU A 112 -14.29 -14.86 -4.92
C LEU A 112 -14.68 -13.39 -4.79
N ASP A 113 -15.28 -13.01 -3.68
CA ASP A 113 -15.62 -11.63 -3.36
C ASP A 113 -14.99 -11.25 -2.02
N PHE A 114 -14.47 -10.02 -1.90
CA PHE A 114 -13.92 -9.50 -0.64
C PHE A 114 -14.88 -8.51 0.00
N HIS A 115 -15.26 -8.78 1.26
CA HIS A 115 -16.10 -7.88 2.04
C HIS A 115 -15.24 -7.00 2.96
N LYS A 116 -14.96 -5.77 2.52
CA LYS A 116 -14.08 -4.81 3.22
C LYS A 116 -14.45 -4.60 4.71
N VAL A 117 -15.74 -4.50 5.03
CA VAL A 117 -16.22 -4.21 6.41
C VAL A 117 -15.96 -5.37 7.38
N ALA A 118 -16.16 -6.60 6.93
CA ALA A 118 -15.96 -7.79 7.74
C ALA A 118 -14.55 -8.39 7.60
N ASN A 119 -13.74 -7.86 6.67
CA ASN A 119 -12.41 -8.33 6.32
C ASN A 119 -12.38 -9.86 6.03
N VAL A 120 -13.41 -10.36 5.34
CA VAL A 120 -13.54 -11.77 4.96
C VAL A 120 -13.76 -11.93 3.47
N TYR A 121 -13.28 -13.05 2.94
CA TYR A 121 -13.56 -13.49 1.58
C TYR A 121 -14.75 -14.42 1.54
N THR A 122 -15.67 -14.18 0.60
CA THR A 122 -16.78 -15.08 0.29
C THR A 122 -16.45 -15.87 -0.96
N VAL A 123 -16.49 -17.20 -0.84
CA VAL A 123 -16.33 -18.13 -1.97
C VAL A 123 -17.71 -18.61 -2.37
N THR A 124 -18.11 -18.34 -3.62
CA THR A 124 -19.33 -18.92 -4.21
C THR A 124 -18.94 -19.98 -5.22
N VAL A 125 -19.46 -21.20 -5.08
CA VAL A 125 -19.27 -22.30 -6.05
C VAL A 125 -20.61 -22.66 -6.66
N ILE A 126 -20.69 -22.59 -7.99
CA ILE A 126 -21.90 -22.87 -8.77
C ILE A 126 -21.73 -24.25 -9.41
N LEU A 127 -22.61 -25.18 -9.06
CA LEU A 127 -22.59 -26.57 -9.51
C LEU A 127 -23.42 -26.77 -10.79
N PRO A 128 -23.01 -27.69 -11.68
CA PRO A 128 -23.87 -28.18 -12.76
C PRO A 128 -24.97 -29.10 -12.21
N GLU A 129 -26.01 -29.33 -13.00
CA GLU A 129 -27.11 -30.25 -12.66
C GLU A 129 -26.63 -31.70 -12.50
N ASN A 130 -25.60 -32.10 -13.25
CA ASN A 130 -25.01 -33.44 -13.17
C ASN A 130 -23.58 -33.39 -12.60
N LEU A 131 -23.40 -34.03 -11.44
CA LEU A 131 -22.12 -34.15 -10.72
C LEU A 131 -21.43 -35.51 -10.90
N GLU A 132 -22.00 -36.41 -11.70
CA GLU A 132 -21.47 -37.76 -11.90
C GLU A 132 -20.24 -37.78 -12.81
N SER A 133 -20.11 -36.79 -13.72
CA SER A 133 -18.96 -36.71 -14.61
C SER A 133 -17.65 -36.55 -13.82
N SER A 134 -16.68 -37.41 -14.12
CA SER A 134 -15.37 -37.35 -13.50
C SER A 134 -14.69 -36.00 -13.69
N GLU A 135 -14.82 -35.36 -14.85
CA GLU A 135 -14.26 -34.03 -15.13
C GLU A 135 -14.92 -32.93 -14.26
N VAL A 136 -16.22 -33.03 -14.01
CA VAL A 136 -16.95 -32.12 -13.11
C VAL A 136 -16.43 -32.24 -11.68
N ARG A 137 -16.20 -33.47 -11.19
CA ARG A 137 -15.65 -33.73 -9.86
C ARG A 137 -14.22 -33.19 -9.70
N ILE A 138 -13.36 -33.40 -10.69
CA ILE A 138 -11.99 -32.85 -10.70
C ILE A 138 -12.02 -31.32 -10.67
N ASN A 139 -12.87 -30.70 -11.49
CA ASN A 139 -12.97 -29.25 -11.57
C ASN A 139 -13.54 -28.63 -10.29
N LEU A 140 -14.45 -29.32 -9.62
CA LEU A 140 -14.95 -28.92 -8.31
C LEU A 140 -13.84 -28.93 -7.26
N THR A 141 -13.12 -30.05 -7.12
CA THR A 141 -11.98 -30.18 -6.20
C THR A 141 -10.93 -29.12 -6.46
N ARG A 142 -10.54 -28.93 -7.73
CA ARG A 142 -9.56 -27.92 -8.14
C ARG A 142 -10.05 -26.50 -7.83
N SER A 143 -11.33 -26.19 -8.04
CA SER A 143 -11.89 -24.87 -7.75
C SER A 143 -11.86 -24.57 -6.25
N LEU A 144 -12.19 -25.53 -5.40
CA LEU A 144 -12.13 -25.38 -3.95
C LEU A 144 -10.69 -25.15 -3.47
N PHE A 145 -9.73 -25.98 -3.92
CA PHE A 145 -8.31 -25.75 -3.61
C PHE A 145 -7.82 -24.40 -4.13
N SER A 146 -8.18 -24.04 -5.36
CA SER A 146 -7.80 -22.76 -5.98
C SER A 146 -8.29 -21.57 -5.17
N LYS A 147 -9.57 -21.55 -4.75
CA LYS A 147 -10.13 -20.41 -4.03
C LYS A 147 -9.68 -20.33 -2.58
N LEU A 148 -9.72 -21.44 -1.84
CA LEU A 148 -9.37 -21.45 -0.41
C LEU A 148 -7.86 -21.34 -0.21
N PHE A 149 -7.10 -22.19 -0.87
CA PHE A 149 -5.68 -22.38 -0.55
C PHE A 149 -4.73 -21.82 -1.62
N GLY A 150 -5.23 -21.58 -2.83
CA GLY A 150 -4.54 -20.80 -3.85
C GLY A 150 -4.70 -19.29 -3.61
N GLU A 151 -5.93 -18.78 -3.69
CA GLU A 151 -6.22 -17.34 -3.66
C GLU A 151 -6.27 -16.80 -2.23
N ILE A 152 -7.19 -17.24 -1.37
CA ILE A 152 -7.36 -16.67 -0.03
C ILE A 152 -6.08 -16.79 0.78
N HIS A 153 -5.48 -17.98 0.84
CA HIS A 153 -4.20 -18.17 1.53
C HIS A 153 -3.11 -17.21 1.03
N PHE A 154 -3.00 -17.00 -0.28
CA PHE A 154 -2.05 -16.03 -0.85
C PHE A 154 -2.36 -14.60 -0.39
N LEU A 155 -3.62 -14.19 -0.45
CA LEU A 155 -4.07 -12.85 -0.02
C LEU A 155 -3.78 -12.62 1.48
N GLU A 156 -3.99 -13.63 2.32
CA GLU A 156 -3.80 -13.52 3.77
C GLU A 156 -2.32 -13.56 4.19
N LYS A 157 -1.54 -14.48 3.61
CA LYS A 157 -0.21 -14.87 4.11
C LYS A 157 0.96 -14.37 3.27
N ILE A 158 0.75 -14.16 1.96
CA ILE A 158 1.83 -13.86 1.01
C ILE A 158 1.76 -12.39 0.60
N GLN A 159 0.61 -11.92 0.10
CA GLN A 159 0.45 -10.53 -0.34
C GLN A 159 0.68 -9.51 0.78
N SER A 160 0.39 -9.88 2.02
CA SER A 160 0.58 -9.02 3.19
C SER A 160 2.05 -8.75 3.54
N LEU A 161 3.00 -9.48 2.96
CA LEU A 161 4.43 -9.29 3.22
C LEU A 161 4.93 -7.98 2.59
N GLU A 162 5.84 -7.32 3.30
CA GLU A 162 6.42 -6.03 2.93
C GLU A 162 7.00 -6.03 1.50
N PHE A 163 7.68 -7.11 1.12
CA PHE A 163 8.21 -7.31 -0.23
C PHE A 163 7.16 -7.13 -1.33
N TYR A 164 5.96 -7.71 -1.17
CA TYR A 164 4.91 -7.62 -2.20
C TYR A 164 4.20 -6.27 -2.15
N ARG A 165 3.95 -5.74 -0.94
CA ARG A 165 3.33 -4.41 -0.74
C ARG A 165 4.15 -3.27 -1.32
N GLN A 166 5.48 -3.33 -1.18
CA GLN A 166 6.38 -2.28 -1.68
C GLN A 166 6.62 -2.36 -3.18
N GLN A 167 6.48 -3.55 -3.78
CA GLN A 167 6.96 -3.81 -5.15
C GLN A 167 5.86 -3.98 -6.18
N PHE A 168 4.65 -4.33 -5.75
CA PHE A 168 3.54 -4.67 -6.65
C PHE A 168 2.26 -4.10 -6.04
N GLN A 169 1.76 -3.03 -6.62
CA GLN A 169 0.55 -2.39 -6.14
C GLN A 169 -0.64 -3.04 -6.84
N ASP A 170 -1.53 -3.65 -6.05
CA ASP A 170 -2.93 -3.73 -6.47
C ASP A 170 -3.48 -2.31 -6.45
N ASP A 171 -4.23 -1.93 -7.49
CA ASP A 171 -4.88 -0.63 -7.71
C ASP A 171 -4.99 0.19 -6.42
N LEU A 172 -3.94 0.96 -6.14
CA LEU A 172 -3.99 2.01 -5.12
C LEU A 172 -4.71 3.15 -5.83
N ASP A 173 -6.05 3.08 -5.79
CA ASP A 173 -6.81 4.27 -5.52
C ASP A 173 -6.15 4.89 -4.28
N SER A 174 -5.21 5.82 -4.50
CA SER A 174 -4.63 6.62 -3.43
C SER A 174 -5.83 7.19 -2.67
N SER A 175 -6.11 6.70 -1.47
CA SER A 175 -7.33 7.08 -0.77
C SER A 175 -7.05 8.36 0.02
N ALA A 176 -6.89 9.47 -0.70
CA ALA A 176 -6.95 10.78 -0.06
C ALA A 176 -8.35 10.97 0.50
N GLY A 177 -8.45 11.42 1.75
CA GLY A 177 -9.72 11.83 2.31
C GLY A 177 -10.25 13.09 1.62
N ILE A 178 -11.53 13.37 1.80
CA ILE A 178 -12.17 14.55 1.21
C ILE A 178 -11.48 15.86 1.61
N PRO A 179 -11.13 16.11 2.90
CA PRO A 179 -10.41 17.31 3.28
C PRO A 179 -9.08 17.46 2.53
N GLU A 180 -8.34 16.37 2.36
CA GLU A 180 -7.07 16.35 1.67
C GLU A 180 -7.22 16.63 0.16
N ILE A 181 -8.27 16.10 -0.48
CA ILE A 181 -8.60 16.39 -1.89
C ILE A 181 -8.97 17.87 -2.06
N LEU A 182 -9.73 18.44 -1.13
CA LEU A 182 -10.11 19.86 -1.16
C LEU A 182 -8.89 20.78 -0.96
N ASP A 183 -7.97 20.41 -0.06
CA ASP A 183 -6.70 21.11 0.13
C ASP A 183 -5.83 21.05 -1.13
N LEU A 184 -5.75 19.87 -1.78
CA LEU A 184 -5.05 19.69 -3.04
C LEU A 184 -5.62 20.62 -4.13
N LEU A 185 -6.94 20.62 -4.34
CA LEU A 185 -7.62 21.49 -5.31
C LEU A 185 -7.41 22.96 -5.03
N SER A 186 -7.41 23.33 -3.74
CA SER A 186 -7.16 24.70 -3.29
C SER A 186 -5.71 25.12 -3.43
N THR A 187 -4.79 24.20 -3.75
CA THR A 187 -3.34 24.42 -3.81
C THR A 187 -2.80 24.32 -5.23
N LEU A 188 -3.10 23.24 -5.93
CA LEU A 188 -2.53 22.95 -7.25
C LEU A 188 -3.56 23.13 -8.36
N GLU A 189 -3.06 23.55 -9.52
CA GLU A 189 -3.84 23.58 -10.75
C GLU A 189 -3.36 22.41 -11.60
N PHE A 190 -4.28 21.55 -12.03
CA PHE A 190 -4.03 20.40 -12.90
C PHE A 190 -5.21 20.25 -13.87
N PRO A 191 -4.99 19.66 -15.06
CA PRO A 191 -6.05 19.51 -16.05
C PRO A 191 -7.07 18.47 -15.59
N SER A 192 -8.35 18.85 -15.59
CA SER A 192 -9.49 17.95 -15.36
C SER A 192 -10.72 18.50 -16.08
N GLU A 193 -11.16 17.82 -17.13
CA GLU A 193 -12.37 18.20 -17.90
C GLU A 193 -13.62 18.17 -17.01
N LEU A 194 -13.66 17.22 -16.06
CA LEU A 194 -14.75 17.10 -15.08
C LEU A 194 -14.83 18.33 -14.17
N LEU A 195 -13.67 18.79 -13.66
CA LEU A 195 -13.59 19.98 -12.84
C LEU A 195 -13.97 21.23 -13.64
N GLU A 196 -13.46 21.38 -14.86
CA GLU A 196 -13.78 22.52 -15.73
C GLU A 196 -15.29 22.62 -16.01
N ALA A 197 -15.94 21.51 -16.35
CA ALA A 197 -17.39 21.49 -16.59
C ALA A 197 -18.19 21.89 -15.33
N ARG A 198 -17.76 21.42 -14.14
CA ARG A 198 -18.37 21.82 -12.86
C ARG A 198 -18.19 23.31 -12.60
N LEU A 199 -16.99 23.86 -12.83
CA LEU A 199 -16.70 25.27 -12.63
C LEU A 199 -17.53 26.17 -13.56
N VAL A 200 -17.71 25.79 -14.83
CA VAL A 200 -18.56 26.54 -15.77
C VAL A 200 -20.00 26.61 -15.28
N THR A 201 -20.51 25.52 -14.70
CA THR A 201 -21.87 25.47 -14.15
C THR A 201 -22.01 26.37 -12.93
N GLU A 202 -21.01 26.35 -12.05
CA GLU A 202 -21.04 27.06 -10.75
C GLU A 202 -20.64 28.54 -10.85
N ALA A 203 -19.92 28.96 -11.90
CA ALA A 203 -19.46 30.34 -12.07
C ALA A 203 -20.61 31.36 -12.00
N SER A 204 -21.77 31.01 -12.58
CA SER A 204 -22.97 31.84 -12.56
C SER A 204 -23.52 32.07 -11.14
N ARG A 205 -23.40 31.08 -10.24
CA ARG A 205 -23.84 31.15 -8.84
C ARG A 205 -23.04 32.18 -8.04
N PHE A 206 -21.75 32.30 -8.33
CA PHE A 206 -20.83 33.20 -7.63
C PHE A 206 -20.62 34.54 -8.35
N GLY A 207 -21.20 34.73 -9.53
CA GLY A 207 -21.01 35.95 -10.33
C GLY A 207 -19.56 36.13 -10.84
N LEU A 208 -18.83 35.03 -11.00
CA LEU A 208 -17.42 35.03 -11.42
C LEU A 208 -17.31 34.74 -12.92
N SER A 209 -16.28 35.31 -13.58
CA SER A 209 -16.05 35.17 -15.02
C SER A 209 -14.86 34.26 -15.31
N LEU A 210 -15.12 33.10 -15.93
CA LEU A 210 -14.07 32.17 -16.36
C LEU A 210 -13.47 32.60 -17.72
N PRO A 211 -12.16 32.38 -17.97
CA PRO A 211 -11.20 31.66 -17.12
C PRO A 211 -10.48 32.54 -16.07
N LYS A 212 -10.79 33.84 -16.01
CA LYS A 212 -10.06 34.80 -15.16
C LYS A 212 -10.18 34.50 -13.66
N ASP A 213 -11.38 34.09 -13.23
CA ASP A 213 -11.70 33.93 -11.81
C ASP A 213 -11.69 32.46 -11.34
N THR A 214 -11.09 31.56 -12.13
CA THR A 214 -11.09 30.10 -11.88
C THR A 214 -10.58 29.75 -10.48
N ARG A 215 -9.45 30.33 -10.08
CA ARG A 215 -8.85 30.06 -8.76
C ARG A 215 -9.71 30.56 -7.60
N ALA A 216 -10.34 31.73 -7.75
CA ALA A 216 -11.24 32.27 -6.74
C ALA A 216 -12.48 31.38 -6.59
N LEU A 217 -13.04 30.90 -7.69
CA LEU A 217 -14.17 29.98 -7.68
C LEU A 217 -13.84 28.64 -7.00
N ILE A 218 -12.67 28.06 -7.29
CA ILE A 218 -12.21 26.82 -6.63
C ILE A 218 -12.11 27.01 -5.12
N LEU A 219 -11.56 28.14 -4.65
CA LEU A 219 -11.42 28.40 -3.21
C LEU A 219 -12.77 28.57 -2.50
N GLU A 220 -13.74 29.25 -3.13
CA GLU A 220 -15.09 29.39 -2.57
C GLU A 220 -15.83 28.05 -2.54
N LEU A 221 -15.74 27.25 -3.62
CA LEU A 221 -16.33 25.91 -3.66
C LEU A 221 -15.70 24.97 -2.64
N ALA A 222 -14.36 24.98 -2.50
CA ALA A 222 -13.66 24.15 -1.53
C ALA A 222 -14.06 24.48 -0.09
N LYS A 223 -14.23 25.76 0.21
CA LYS A 223 -14.75 26.22 1.51
C LYS A 223 -16.17 25.75 1.77
N GLU A 224 -17.06 25.85 0.78
CA GLU A 224 -18.44 25.40 0.89
C GLU A 224 -18.53 23.88 1.04
N TRP A 225 -17.76 23.12 0.25
CA TRP A 225 -17.68 21.66 0.37
C TRP A 225 -17.11 21.21 1.72
N ASN A 226 -16.07 21.88 2.24
CA ASN A 226 -15.54 21.55 3.55
C ASN A 226 -16.58 21.78 4.67
N GLN A 227 -17.32 22.90 4.62
CA GLN A 227 -18.40 23.17 5.57
C GLN A 227 -19.54 22.15 5.49
N ARG A 228 -19.91 21.70 4.30
CA ARG A 228 -20.93 20.65 4.11
C ARG A 228 -20.44 19.30 4.63
N TRP A 229 -19.18 18.95 4.33
CA TRP A 229 -18.53 17.73 4.81
C TRP A 229 -18.56 17.64 6.35
N GLU A 230 -18.18 18.72 7.05
CA GLU A 230 -18.24 18.81 8.52
C GLU A 230 -19.66 18.66 9.09
N ASN A 231 -20.70 18.99 8.32
CA ASN A 231 -22.10 19.10 8.77
C ASN A 231 -23.06 18.01 8.26
N LYS A 232 -22.57 16.78 7.97
CA LYS A 232 -23.31 15.54 7.56
C LYS A 232 -23.10 15.08 6.10
N GLY A 233 -21.91 15.26 5.53
CA GLY A 233 -21.47 14.59 4.29
C GLY A 233 -21.87 15.30 2.99
N LEU A 234 -21.22 14.92 1.89
CA LEU A 234 -21.25 15.65 0.61
C LEU A 234 -22.21 15.08 -0.45
N GLY A 235 -22.81 13.90 -0.23
CA GLY A 235 -23.66 13.25 -1.23
C GLY A 235 -22.90 13.00 -2.55
N GLU A 236 -23.49 13.37 -3.68
CA GLU A 236 -22.89 13.19 -5.02
C GLU A 236 -21.57 13.97 -5.21
N ASP A 237 -21.37 15.07 -4.47
CA ASP A 237 -20.12 15.84 -4.52
C ASP A 237 -18.93 15.02 -3.98
N GLU A 238 -19.16 14.02 -3.12
CA GLU A 238 -18.11 13.14 -2.60
C GLU A 238 -17.50 12.26 -3.70
N ASP A 239 -18.35 11.62 -4.50
CA ASP A 239 -17.91 10.78 -5.61
C ASP A 239 -17.31 11.63 -6.73
N PHE A 240 -17.85 12.83 -6.97
CA PHE A 240 -17.25 13.80 -7.88
C PHE A 240 -15.81 14.17 -7.46
N LEU A 241 -15.58 14.51 -6.19
CA LEU A 241 -14.23 14.86 -5.71
C LEU A 241 -13.25 13.69 -5.84
N LYS A 242 -13.69 12.46 -5.60
CA LYS A 242 -12.87 11.26 -5.84
C LYS A 242 -12.52 11.07 -7.31
N LEU A 243 -13.44 11.38 -8.23
CA LEU A 243 -13.15 11.35 -9.67
C LEU A 243 -12.17 12.45 -10.08
N VAL A 244 -12.33 13.66 -9.57
CA VAL A 244 -11.37 14.77 -9.82
C VAL A 244 -9.99 14.43 -9.27
N TYR A 245 -9.93 13.77 -8.10
CA TYR A 245 -8.67 13.30 -7.54
C TYR A 245 -8.01 12.21 -8.40
N ARG A 246 -8.81 11.35 -9.03
CA ARG A 246 -8.30 10.38 -10.01
C ARG A 246 -7.68 11.08 -11.23
N ASP A 247 -8.28 12.17 -11.72
CA ASP A 247 -7.69 12.97 -12.80
C ASP A 247 -6.33 13.53 -12.41
N PHE A 248 -6.19 14.03 -11.17
CA PHE A 248 -4.89 14.45 -10.63
C PHE A 248 -3.87 13.30 -10.63
N CYS A 249 -4.25 12.12 -10.13
CA CYS A 249 -3.36 10.96 -10.10
C CYS A 249 -2.91 10.54 -11.50
N LEU A 250 -3.81 10.59 -12.49
CA LEU A 250 -3.49 10.33 -13.89
C LEU A 250 -2.50 11.37 -14.43
N HIS A 251 -2.73 12.65 -14.18
CA HIS A 251 -1.83 13.71 -14.59
C HIS A 251 -0.44 13.58 -13.94
N LEU A 252 -0.39 13.24 -12.65
CA LEU A 252 0.84 12.97 -11.92
C LEU A 252 1.63 11.80 -12.50
N LYS A 253 0.94 10.76 -12.96
CA LYS A 253 1.56 9.60 -13.62
C LYS A 253 2.14 9.96 -14.99
N GLU A 254 1.46 10.81 -15.76
CA GLU A 254 1.88 11.21 -17.10
C GLU A 254 3.11 12.14 -17.07
N ASP A 255 3.08 13.15 -16.19
CA ASP A 255 4.15 14.12 -16.05
C ASP A 255 4.48 14.50 -14.60
N PRO A 256 5.14 13.60 -13.85
CA PRO A 256 5.48 13.85 -12.45
C PRO A 256 6.45 15.03 -12.29
N GLN A 257 7.29 15.32 -13.28
CA GLN A 257 8.27 16.41 -13.21
C GLN A 257 7.61 17.78 -13.28
N ALA A 258 6.60 17.95 -14.15
CA ALA A 258 5.85 19.20 -14.23
C ALA A 258 5.15 19.53 -12.91
N ILE A 259 4.46 18.56 -12.30
CA ILE A 259 3.79 18.76 -11.01
C ILE A 259 4.81 19.04 -9.89
N GLN A 260 5.91 18.28 -9.84
CA GLN A 260 6.98 18.54 -8.86
C GLN A 260 7.52 19.97 -8.98
N GLN A 261 7.79 20.44 -10.20
CA GLN A 261 8.31 21.78 -10.42
C GLN A 261 7.29 22.85 -10.02
N GLN A 262 6.02 22.67 -10.40
CA GLN A 262 4.93 23.57 -10.00
C GLN A 262 4.81 23.68 -8.47
N MET A 263 4.87 22.56 -7.76
CA MET A 263 4.86 22.53 -6.30
C MET A 263 6.08 23.25 -5.70
N ILE A 264 7.29 22.98 -6.23
CA ILE A 264 8.52 23.64 -5.77
C ILE A 264 8.42 25.16 -5.95
N ASP A 265 7.93 25.63 -7.10
CA ASP A 265 7.81 27.06 -7.39
C ASP A 265 6.83 27.75 -6.44
N GLN A 266 5.68 27.12 -6.16
CA GLN A 266 4.72 27.63 -5.19
C GLN A 266 5.28 27.59 -3.75
N LEU A 267 5.99 26.53 -3.37
CA LEU A 267 6.63 26.45 -2.05
C LEU A 267 7.73 27.49 -1.87
N LYS A 268 8.46 27.86 -2.93
CA LYS A 268 9.41 28.98 -2.88
C LYS A 268 8.71 30.31 -2.61
N GLN A 269 7.57 30.55 -3.23
CA GLN A 269 6.75 31.74 -2.95
C GLN A 269 6.27 31.75 -1.50
N LEU A 270 5.90 30.58 -0.96
CA LEU A 270 5.53 30.42 0.43
C LEU A 270 6.73 30.67 1.37
N ASP A 271 7.91 30.11 1.04
CA ASP A 271 9.15 30.28 1.80
C ASP A 271 9.65 31.73 1.79
N HIS A 272 9.34 32.51 0.76
CA HIS A 272 9.59 33.96 0.78
C HIS A 272 8.79 34.68 1.88
N GLN A 273 7.69 34.11 2.37
CA GLN A 273 6.90 34.67 3.47
C GLN A 273 7.30 34.10 4.83
N PHE A 274 7.72 32.83 4.87
CA PHE A 274 8.02 32.11 6.11
C PHE A 274 9.50 32.02 6.46
N HIS A 275 10.39 32.05 5.47
CA HIS A 275 11.83 31.85 5.58
C HIS A 275 12.18 30.60 6.41
N LEU A 276 11.66 29.44 5.99
CA LEU A 276 11.92 28.15 6.61
C LEU A 276 13.21 27.53 6.09
N ILE A 277 13.55 27.78 4.83
CA ILE A 277 14.85 27.44 4.26
C ILE A 277 15.86 28.49 4.75
N LEU A 278 16.58 28.13 5.81
CA LEU A 278 17.55 29.02 6.43
C LEU A 278 18.85 29.09 5.62
N PRO A 279 19.67 30.15 5.77
CA PRO A 279 20.88 30.34 4.96
C PRO A 279 21.84 29.15 4.89
N HIS A 280 22.00 28.43 6.00
CA HIS A 280 22.86 27.25 6.08
C HIS A 280 22.30 26.00 5.38
N ASP A 281 21.00 25.93 5.15
CA ASP A 281 20.31 24.83 4.47
C ASP A 281 20.09 25.12 2.98
N ALA A 282 20.14 26.41 2.59
CA ALA A 282 19.80 26.87 1.24
C ALA A 282 20.56 26.15 0.11
N ARG A 283 21.84 25.82 0.32
CA ARG A 283 22.62 25.06 -0.66
C ARG A 283 22.08 23.63 -0.84
N GLY A 284 21.69 22.96 0.26
CA GLY A 284 21.11 21.62 0.20
C GLY A 284 19.79 21.61 -0.54
N TYR A 285 18.90 22.56 -0.24
CA TYR A 285 17.64 22.71 -0.98
C TYR A 285 17.86 23.06 -2.45
N SER A 286 18.87 23.88 -2.79
CA SER A 286 19.19 24.15 -4.20
C SER A 286 19.71 22.92 -4.95
N ILE A 287 20.38 21.98 -4.26
CA ILE A 287 20.81 20.70 -4.85
C ILE A 287 19.60 19.79 -5.02
N PHE A 288 18.77 19.64 -3.99
CA PHE A 288 17.54 18.84 -4.09
C PHE A 288 16.63 19.33 -5.19
N GLU A 289 16.42 20.64 -5.31
CA GLU A 289 15.63 21.21 -6.41
C GLU A 289 16.12 20.76 -7.79
N LYS A 290 17.45 20.74 -8.01
CA LYS A 290 18.03 20.41 -9.32
C LYS A 290 18.15 18.92 -9.58
N GLU A 291 18.49 18.14 -8.56
CA GLU A 291 18.91 16.75 -8.70
C GLU A 291 17.88 15.76 -8.16
N GLN A 292 17.08 16.16 -7.16
CA GLN A 292 16.12 15.30 -6.45
C GLN A 292 14.85 16.08 -6.03
N PRO A 293 14.00 16.52 -6.98
CA PRO A 293 12.84 17.39 -6.69
C PRO A 293 11.87 16.79 -5.65
N LEU A 294 11.65 15.48 -5.68
CA LEU A 294 10.84 14.78 -4.66
C LEU A 294 11.45 14.92 -3.25
N GLN A 295 12.78 14.87 -3.13
CA GLN A 295 13.44 15.05 -1.85
C GLN A 295 13.35 16.50 -1.35
N PHE A 296 13.29 17.48 -2.26
CA PHE A 296 12.99 18.86 -1.89
C PHE A 296 11.62 18.96 -1.23
N LEU A 297 10.59 18.39 -1.87
CA LEU A 297 9.20 18.42 -1.39
C LEU A 297 9.07 17.75 -0.02
N ARG A 298 9.62 16.54 0.14
CA ARG A 298 9.70 15.82 1.44
C ARG A 298 10.38 16.63 2.53
N SER A 299 11.54 17.19 2.20
CA SER A 299 12.30 17.99 3.15
C SER A 299 11.56 19.26 3.56
N TYR A 300 10.68 19.81 2.71
CA TYR A 300 9.85 20.97 3.04
C TYR A 300 8.59 20.55 3.83
N ALA A 301 7.98 19.41 3.51
CA ALA A 301 6.86 18.83 4.26
C ALA A 301 7.22 18.63 5.74
N PHE A 302 8.39 18.05 6.03
CA PHE A 302 8.88 17.91 7.41
C PHE A 302 9.05 19.25 8.14
N ARG A 303 9.38 20.33 7.43
CA ARG A 303 9.50 21.67 8.03
C ARG A 303 8.13 22.22 8.40
N LEU A 304 7.12 22.04 7.54
CA LEU A 304 5.75 22.44 7.83
C LEU A 304 5.15 21.65 8.99
N GLU A 305 5.41 20.34 9.05
CA GLU A 305 5.00 19.49 10.17
C GLU A 305 5.64 19.94 11.49
N GLU A 306 6.96 20.20 11.47
CA GLU A 306 7.65 20.74 12.65
C GLU A 306 7.05 22.08 13.10
N LEU A 307 6.78 23.01 12.17
CA LEU A 307 6.16 24.29 12.52
C LEU A 307 4.80 24.09 13.18
N GLN A 308 3.97 23.22 12.63
CA GLN A 308 2.65 22.95 13.18
C GLN A 308 2.75 22.34 14.58
N SER A 309 3.70 21.42 14.80
CA SER A 309 3.97 20.86 16.12
C SER A 309 4.42 21.92 17.13
N LEU A 310 5.33 22.82 16.73
CA LEU A 310 5.83 23.90 17.59
C LEU A 310 4.73 24.93 17.91
N MET A 311 3.89 25.27 16.94
CA MET A 311 2.76 26.18 17.14
C MET A 311 1.73 25.57 18.08
N GLY A 312 1.36 24.29 17.87
CA GLY A 312 0.44 23.57 18.76
C GLY A 312 0.98 23.47 20.19
N PHE A 313 2.28 23.23 20.35
CA PHE A 313 2.94 23.25 21.66
C PHE A 313 2.84 24.61 22.35
N ILE A 314 3.00 25.72 21.62
CA ILE A 314 2.86 27.07 22.17
C ILE A 314 1.41 27.35 22.59
N GLU A 315 0.43 26.97 21.77
CA GLU A 315 -1.00 27.14 22.08
C GLU A 315 -1.40 26.30 23.31
N GLU A 316 -0.93 25.05 23.39
CA GLU A 316 -1.17 24.18 24.55
C GLU A 316 -0.54 24.75 25.82
N LEU A 317 0.71 25.23 25.74
CA LEU A 317 1.37 25.86 26.87
C LEU A 317 0.64 27.13 27.34
N GLU A 318 0.21 27.99 26.42
CA GLU A 318 -0.54 29.20 26.75
C GLU A 318 -1.83 28.82 27.50
N GLN A 319 -2.61 27.88 26.96
CA GLN A 319 -3.86 27.43 27.57
C GLN A 319 -3.62 26.79 28.96
N GLN A 320 -2.55 26.02 29.13
CA GLN A 320 -2.20 25.43 30.42
C GLN A 320 -1.75 26.49 31.44
N LEU A 321 -1.04 27.53 31.00
CA LEU A 321 -0.63 28.65 31.84
C LEU A 321 -1.80 29.50 32.33
N GLU A 322 -2.87 29.63 31.53
CA GLU A 322 -4.10 30.32 31.95
C GLU A 322 -4.87 29.55 33.03
N ASN A 323 -4.79 28.21 33.01
CA ASN A 323 -5.61 27.34 33.87
C ASN A 323 -4.85 26.70 35.05
N GLY A 324 -3.51 26.73 35.04
CA GLY A 324 -2.66 26.07 36.03
C GLY A 324 -1.86 27.04 36.90
N ASP A 325 -2.00 26.90 38.21
CA ASP A 325 -1.25 27.67 39.22
C ASP A 325 -0.37 26.79 40.14
N GLU A 326 -0.30 25.49 39.90
CA GLU A 326 0.55 24.57 40.69
C GLU A 326 2.03 24.71 40.31
N THR A 327 2.90 24.97 41.30
CA THR A 327 4.33 25.21 41.11
C THR A 327 5.08 24.05 40.44
N GLU A 328 4.73 22.80 40.75
CA GLU A 328 5.32 21.62 40.10
C GLU A 328 4.93 21.52 38.62
N SER A 329 3.69 21.88 38.30
CA SER A 329 3.19 21.94 36.93
C SER A 329 3.92 23.02 36.11
N LEU A 330 4.09 24.21 36.68
CA LEU A 330 4.85 25.31 36.07
C LEU A 330 6.34 24.95 35.85
N ALA A 331 6.97 24.26 36.81
CA ALA A 331 8.35 23.78 36.65
C ALA A 331 8.49 22.76 35.51
N GLY A 332 7.54 21.84 35.37
CA GLY A 332 7.46 20.89 34.27
C GLY A 332 7.29 21.57 32.91
N MET A 333 6.37 22.53 32.81
CA MET A 333 6.16 23.34 31.60
C MET A 333 7.43 24.09 31.19
N ARG A 334 8.07 24.76 32.15
CA ARG A 334 9.32 25.51 31.91
C ARG A 334 10.44 24.61 31.41
N ALA A 335 10.58 23.41 31.97
CA ALA A 335 11.58 22.43 31.54
C ALA A 335 11.34 21.97 30.09
N ALA A 336 10.09 21.67 29.73
CA ALA A 336 9.71 21.27 28.37
C ALA A 336 9.97 22.41 27.36
N LEU A 337 9.57 23.64 27.71
CA LEU A 337 9.82 24.84 26.91
C LEU A 337 11.31 25.07 26.68
N MET A 338 12.11 25.01 27.75
CA MET A 338 13.56 25.20 27.68
C MET A 338 14.26 24.13 26.85
N LEU A 339 13.74 22.90 26.86
CA LEU A 339 14.20 21.83 25.97
C LEU A 339 13.95 22.20 24.50
N ARG A 340 12.74 22.63 24.14
CA ARG A 340 12.42 23.07 22.76
C ARG A 340 13.28 24.25 22.31
N MET A 341 13.45 25.28 23.14
CA MET A 341 14.35 26.40 22.84
C MET A 341 15.80 25.96 22.66
N ARG A 342 16.26 24.94 23.41
CA ARG A 342 17.61 24.38 23.25
C ARG A 342 17.74 23.60 21.93
N GLU A 343 16.73 22.82 21.55
CA GLU A 343 16.69 22.07 20.29
C GLU A 343 16.77 23.01 19.08
N LEU A 344 15.95 24.07 19.05
CA LEU A 344 15.97 25.08 17.99
C LEU A 344 17.36 25.74 17.84
N ARG A 345 18.02 26.05 18.97
CA ARG A 345 19.38 26.61 18.97
C ARG A 345 20.43 25.60 18.49
N ARG A 346 20.37 24.35 18.97
CA ARG A 346 21.32 23.29 18.59
C ARG A 346 21.23 22.95 17.11
N ALA A 347 20.02 22.92 16.57
CA ALA A 347 19.78 22.72 15.14
C ALA A 347 20.13 23.94 14.28
N GLY A 348 20.58 25.05 14.87
CA GLY A 348 20.94 26.27 14.13
C GLY A 348 19.74 27.00 13.51
N LYS A 349 18.51 26.63 13.89
CA LYS A 349 17.27 27.20 13.35
C LYS A 349 17.05 28.64 13.79
N VAL A 350 17.57 28.96 14.98
CA VAL A 350 17.47 30.28 15.59
C VAL A 350 18.81 30.73 16.12
N ARG A 351 19.03 32.05 16.07
CA ARG A 351 20.23 32.73 16.57
C ARG A 351 19.79 33.88 17.46
N PRO A 352 19.55 33.64 18.76
CA PRO A 352 19.03 34.66 19.69
C PRO A 352 19.89 35.93 19.74
N TYR A 353 21.21 35.77 19.54
CA TYR A 353 22.15 36.89 19.49
C TYR A 353 21.97 37.83 18.28
N LEU A 354 21.07 37.51 17.35
CA LEU A 354 20.68 38.38 16.23
C LEU A 354 19.31 39.03 16.43
N MET A 355 18.57 38.65 17.48
CA MET A 355 17.20 39.08 17.73
C MET A 355 17.20 40.25 18.73
N PRO A 356 16.93 41.49 18.30
CA PRO A 356 17.00 42.65 19.18
C PRO A 356 15.96 42.60 20.32
N GLU A 357 14.90 41.82 20.17
CA GLU A 357 13.84 41.65 21.15
C GLU A 357 14.28 40.82 22.38
N ILE A 358 15.39 40.09 22.27
CA ILE A 358 15.94 39.27 23.35
C ILE A 358 17.05 40.06 24.06
N GLU A 359 17.04 40.04 25.38
CA GLU A 359 18.10 40.67 26.18
C GLU A 359 19.49 40.11 25.83
N GLN A 360 20.39 41.01 25.46
CA GLN A 360 21.71 40.66 24.92
C GLN A 360 22.80 40.75 25.99
N ASP A 361 23.28 39.59 26.45
CA ASP A 361 24.48 39.53 27.29
C ASP A 361 25.77 39.86 26.50
N GLN A 362 26.89 40.03 27.21
CA GLN A 362 28.19 40.33 26.57
C GLN A 362 28.64 39.22 25.61
N ARG A 363 28.34 37.94 25.89
CA ARG A 363 28.72 36.82 25.02
C ARG A 363 27.93 36.84 23.72
N MET A 364 26.64 37.15 23.77
CA MET A 364 25.77 37.29 22.61
C MET A 364 26.23 38.45 21.72
N LYS A 365 26.59 39.60 22.31
CA LYS A 365 27.18 40.73 21.55
C LYS A 365 28.47 40.32 20.82
N ILE A 366 29.34 39.52 21.45
CA ILE A 366 30.54 38.96 20.82
C ILE A 366 30.17 37.96 19.70
N TRP A 367 29.12 37.15 19.88
CA TRP A 367 28.67 36.23 18.83
C TRP A 367 28.04 36.94 17.64
N ALA A 368 27.32 38.03 17.88
CA ALA A 368 26.75 38.88 16.84
C ALA A 368 27.85 39.51 15.98
N SER A 369 28.91 40.06 16.59
CA SER A 369 30.03 40.64 15.83
C SER A 369 30.82 39.60 15.01
N ARG A 370 30.80 38.33 15.42
CA ARG A 370 31.42 37.20 14.70
C ARG A 370 30.48 36.53 13.70
N PHE A 371 29.26 37.03 13.51
CA PHE A 371 28.29 36.42 12.59
C PHE A 371 28.83 36.31 11.15
N PRO A 372 29.41 37.37 10.54
CA PRO A 372 29.97 37.29 9.19
C PRO A 372 30.98 36.14 9.05
N LEU A 373 31.92 36.02 10.00
CA LEU A 373 32.94 34.97 10.01
C LEU A 373 32.35 33.56 10.02
N LYS A 374 31.27 33.33 10.76
CA LYS A 374 30.58 32.04 10.79
C LYS A 374 29.82 31.73 9.50
N MET A 375 29.39 32.76 8.78
CA MET A 375 28.56 32.64 7.57
C MET A 375 29.36 32.58 6.27
N VAL A 376 30.66 32.89 6.27
CA VAL A 376 31.52 32.86 5.07
C VAL A 376 31.35 31.55 4.26
N LYS A 377 31.29 30.40 4.94
CA LYS A 377 31.15 29.09 4.28
C LYS A 377 29.84 28.88 3.52
N TRP A 378 28.86 29.75 3.71
CA TRP A 378 27.54 29.72 3.07
C TRP A 378 27.37 30.78 1.99
N LEU A 379 28.42 31.55 1.70
CA LEU A 379 28.41 32.47 0.56
C LEU A 379 28.34 31.68 -0.76
N PRO A 380 27.67 32.22 -1.79
CA PRO A 380 27.72 31.64 -3.13
C PRO A 380 29.17 31.47 -3.61
N PRO A 381 29.51 30.33 -4.26
CA PRO A 381 30.83 30.14 -4.84
C PRO A 381 31.15 31.25 -5.84
N GLY A 382 32.30 31.90 -5.68
CA GLY A 382 32.74 32.99 -6.57
C GLY A 382 32.18 34.37 -6.23
N SER A 383 31.49 34.57 -5.09
CA SER A 383 31.05 35.90 -4.66
C SER A 383 32.24 36.88 -4.47
N PRO A 384 32.26 38.04 -5.18
CA PRO A 384 33.29 39.07 -5.00
C PRO A 384 33.29 39.64 -3.58
N LEU A 385 34.46 40.02 -3.05
CA LEU A 385 34.60 40.53 -1.67
C LEU A 385 33.70 41.76 -1.41
N GLU A 386 33.45 42.58 -2.43
CA GLU A 386 32.63 43.79 -2.33
C GLU A 386 31.16 43.48 -2.01
N THR A 387 30.65 42.30 -2.40
CA THR A 387 29.23 41.92 -2.18
C THR A 387 29.00 41.15 -0.88
N TRP A 388 30.07 40.82 -0.13
CA TRP A 388 29.96 39.97 1.06
C TRP A 388 29.10 40.59 2.15
N ASN A 389 29.23 41.89 2.39
CA ASN A 389 28.42 42.58 3.41
C ASN A 389 26.92 42.50 3.10
N ASP A 390 26.53 42.71 1.83
CA ASP A 390 25.14 42.61 1.40
C ASP A 390 24.60 41.19 1.59
N HIS A 391 25.40 40.18 1.27
CA HIS A 391 25.04 38.78 1.51
C HIS A 391 24.87 38.48 3.01
N PHE A 392 25.76 38.96 3.87
CA PHE A 392 25.64 38.76 5.31
C PHE A 392 24.41 39.45 5.90
N GLU A 393 24.11 40.68 5.48
CA GLU A 393 22.89 41.37 5.91
C GLU A 393 21.63 40.66 5.41
N LYS A 394 21.63 40.13 4.18
CA LYS A 394 20.54 39.29 3.68
C LYS A 394 20.34 38.03 4.53
N MET A 395 21.43 37.33 4.86
CA MET A 395 21.36 36.13 5.73
C MET A 395 20.89 36.46 7.14
N LYS A 396 21.38 37.57 7.71
CA LYS A 396 20.94 38.06 9.02
C LYS A 396 19.44 38.33 9.03
N LYS A 397 18.95 39.05 8.01
CA LYS A 397 17.52 39.33 7.82
C LYS A 397 16.70 38.05 7.69
N GLN A 398 17.16 37.06 6.93
CA GLN A 398 16.48 35.77 6.82
C GLN A 398 16.39 35.05 8.17
N TYR A 399 17.47 35.02 8.96
CA TYR A 399 17.43 34.41 10.29
C TYR A 399 16.47 35.13 11.24
N THR A 400 16.49 36.47 11.27
CA THR A 400 15.65 37.25 12.20
C THR A 400 14.18 37.31 11.79
N GLN A 401 13.88 37.24 10.49
CA GLN A 401 12.50 37.27 9.98
C GLN A 401 11.87 35.88 9.82
N SER A 402 12.65 34.82 10.04
CA SER A 402 12.16 33.44 9.95
C SER A 402 11.01 33.15 10.89
N PHE A 403 10.13 32.24 10.47
CA PHE A 403 9.05 31.76 11.32
C PHE A 403 9.59 31.08 12.59
N TYR A 404 10.74 30.40 12.49
CA TYR A 404 11.45 29.86 13.65
C TYR A 404 11.87 30.95 14.65
N ALA A 405 12.28 32.13 14.19
CA ALA A 405 12.57 33.25 15.08
C ALA A 405 11.31 33.71 15.83
N LYS A 406 10.17 33.83 15.15
CA LYS A 406 8.88 34.17 15.77
C LYS A 406 8.46 33.13 16.81
N ILE A 407 8.60 31.84 16.51
CA ILE A 407 8.38 30.74 17.46
C ILE A 407 9.28 30.90 18.68
N TYR A 408 10.56 31.14 18.48
CA TYR A 408 11.49 31.29 19.60
C TYR A 408 11.19 32.52 20.46
N LEU A 409 10.76 33.63 19.85
CA LEU A 409 10.31 34.82 20.58
C LEU A 409 9.08 34.52 21.44
N ALA A 410 8.09 33.79 20.90
CA ALA A 410 6.92 33.36 21.67
C ALA A 410 7.31 32.47 22.84
N LEU A 411 8.20 31.49 22.62
CA LEU A 411 8.73 30.64 23.70
C LEU A 411 9.50 31.45 24.75
N ASN A 412 10.27 32.46 24.34
CA ASN A 412 11.01 33.32 25.27
C ASN A 412 10.04 34.11 26.18
N VAL A 413 9.00 34.70 25.61
CA VAL A 413 7.98 35.42 26.40
C VAL A 413 7.24 34.46 27.35
N LEU A 414 6.94 33.24 26.90
CA LEU A 414 6.35 32.21 27.76
C LEU A 414 7.30 31.78 28.90
N ASP A 415 8.62 31.65 28.67
CA ASP A 415 9.59 31.37 29.75
C ASP A 415 9.60 32.49 30.79
N GLN A 416 9.61 33.75 30.36
CA GLN A 416 9.53 34.91 31.24
C GLN A 416 8.24 34.90 32.06
N LYS A 417 7.10 34.56 31.43
CA LYS A 417 5.80 34.47 32.09
C LYS A 417 5.74 33.35 33.13
N ILE A 418 6.26 32.16 32.81
CA ILE A 418 6.34 31.05 33.77
C ILE A 418 7.29 31.41 34.92
N ALA A 419 8.46 31.96 34.62
CA ALA A 419 9.43 32.39 35.63
C ALA A 419 8.82 33.43 36.58
N GLY A 420 8.11 34.43 36.06
CA GLY A 420 7.40 35.43 36.86
C GLY A 420 6.32 34.82 37.76
N LYS A 421 5.50 33.89 37.23
CA LYS A 421 4.51 33.14 38.04
C LYS A 421 5.17 32.29 39.14
N MET A 422 6.34 31.72 38.88
CA MET A 422 7.09 30.93 39.88
C MET A 422 7.76 31.80 40.96
N GLU A 423 8.09 33.05 40.64
CA GLU A 423 8.84 33.97 41.52
C GLU A 423 7.95 34.90 42.38
N ALA A 424 6.66 35.09 42.05
CA ALA A 424 5.78 36.04 42.76
C ALA A 424 4.38 35.50 43.14
N GLU A 425 4.01 35.66 44.42
CA GLU A 425 2.64 35.62 44.97
C GLU A 425 1.76 36.81 44.47
N GLY A 426 1.74 37.09 43.16
CA GLY A 426 0.83 38.08 42.57
C GLY A 426 1.44 39.41 42.11
N GLN A 427 2.62 39.40 41.49
CA GLN A 427 3.04 40.54 40.65
C GLN A 427 2.46 40.38 39.24
N SER A 428 1.74 41.41 38.77
CA SER A 428 1.19 41.47 37.42
C SER A 428 2.32 41.41 36.40
N PHE A 429 2.24 40.45 35.48
CA PHE A 429 3.11 40.34 34.32
C PHE A 429 3.04 41.63 33.47
N ASP A 430 4.13 41.97 32.78
CA ASP A 430 4.21 43.21 31.98
C ASP A 430 3.22 43.16 30.80
N ALA A 431 2.30 44.14 30.76
CA ALA A 431 1.27 44.23 29.73
C ALA A 431 1.85 44.30 28.30
N ASP A 432 3.05 44.86 28.16
CA ASP A 432 3.76 44.94 26.87
C ASP A 432 4.25 43.56 26.39
N GLU A 433 4.64 42.65 27.29
CA GLU A 433 5.06 41.29 26.93
C GLU A 433 3.85 40.41 26.56
N ASP A 434 2.73 40.54 27.28
CA ASP A 434 1.48 39.86 26.93
C ASP A 434 0.93 40.33 25.58
N GLN A 435 1.01 41.62 25.27
CA GLN A 435 0.62 42.14 23.96
C GLN A 435 1.49 41.57 22.83
N LYS A 436 2.81 41.44 23.06
CA LYS A 436 3.73 40.81 22.09
C LYS A 436 3.37 39.35 21.87
N LEU A 437 3.14 38.57 22.92
CA LEU A 437 2.73 37.17 22.79
C LEU A 437 1.43 37.03 22.01
N ASN A 438 0.41 37.82 22.35
CA ASN A 438 -0.87 37.83 21.65
C ASN A 438 -0.72 38.18 20.16
N SER A 439 0.17 39.10 19.81
CA SER A 439 0.46 39.43 18.41
C SER A 439 1.09 38.26 17.66
N LEU A 440 1.99 37.50 18.30
CA LEU A 440 2.63 36.32 17.72
C LEU A 440 1.63 35.17 17.57
N LEU A 441 0.79 34.92 18.58
CA LEU A 441 -0.29 33.94 18.52
C LEU A 441 -1.30 34.27 17.41
N ALA A 442 -1.66 35.55 17.23
CA ALA A 442 -2.51 35.97 16.13
C ALA A 442 -1.86 35.69 14.76
N VAL A 443 -0.55 35.91 14.63
CA VAL A 443 0.20 35.54 13.42
C VAL A 443 0.18 34.02 13.20
N PHE A 444 0.37 33.22 14.26
CA PHE A 444 0.32 31.76 14.17
C PHE A 444 -1.05 31.28 13.72
N ARG A 445 -2.13 31.70 14.40
CA ARG A 445 -3.52 31.37 14.05
C ARG A 445 -3.86 31.77 12.62
N TYR A 446 -3.40 32.94 12.17
CA TYR A 446 -3.60 33.39 10.79
C TYR A 446 -2.86 32.52 9.75
N ARG A 447 -1.71 31.94 10.11
CA ARG A 447 -0.89 31.12 9.21
C ARG A 447 -1.16 29.61 9.32
N THR A 448 -1.83 29.14 10.37
CA THR A 448 -2.21 27.73 10.56
C THR A 448 -2.93 27.14 9.34
N PRO A 449 -3.94 27.81 8.73
CA PRO A 449 -4.68 27.21 7.60
C PRO A 449 -3.78 26.90 6.40
N ILE A 450 -2.93 27.86 5.99
CA ILE A 450 -2.05 27.67 4.84
C ILE A 450 -0.94 26.64 5.12
N ILE A 451 -0.44 26.56 6.36
CA ILE A 451 0.55 25.52 6.75
C ILE A 451 -0.10 24.13 6.67
N ARG A 452 -1.32 23.98 7.21
CA ARG A 452 -2.07 22.73 7.19
C ARG A 452 -2.40 22.30 5.76
N GLN A 453 -2.91 23.22 4.94
CA GLN A 453 -3.24 22.98 3.55
C GLN A 453 -2.02 22.46 2.76
N TRP A 454 -0.86 23.12 2.89
CA TRP A 454 0.35 22.68 2.22
C TRP A 454 0.90 21.36 2.76
N ARG A 455 0.85 21.12 4.07
CA ARG A 455 1.23 19.85 4.67
C ARG A 455 0.36 18.70 4.14
N ASN A 456 -0.96 18.89 4.12
CA ASN A 456 -1.90 17.89 3.61
C ASN A 456 -1.67 17.64 2.12
N THR A 457 -1.52 18.70 1.33
CA THR A 457 -1.22 18.60 -0.11
C THR A 457 0.08 17.84 -0.38
N LEU A 458 1.14 18.12 0.38
CA LEU A 458 2.42 17.40 0.27
C LEU A 458 2.31 15.95 0.72
N GLY A 459 1.54 15.66 1.78
CA GLY A 459 1.27 14.29 2.22
C GLY A 459 0.55 13.46 1.15
N VAL A 460 -0.54 14.00 0.60
CA VAL A 460 -1.28 13.38 -0.53
C VAL A 460 -0.36 13.14 -1.72
N PHE A 461 0.48 14.14 -2.05
CA PHE A 461 1.42 14.03 -3.14
C PHE A 461 2.47 12.95 -2.88
N GLU A 462 3.05 12.88 -1.68
CA GLU A 462 4.01 11.85 -1.30
C GLU A 462 3.40 10.45 -1.37
N ASP A 463 2.22 10.27 -0.77
CA ASP A 463 1.46 9.02 -0.85
C ASP A 463 1.19 8.65 -2.32
N SER A 464 0.83 9.62 -3.15
CA SER A 464 0.56 9.40 -4.57
C SER A 464 1.81 9.14 -5.40
N VAL A 465 2.97 9.73 -5.10
CA VAL A 465 4.23 9.45 -5.82
C VAL A 465 4.87 8.15 -5.35
N GLU A 466 4.67 7.74 -4.10
CA GLU A 466 5.03 6.39 -3.63
C GLU A 466 4.17 5.32 -4.31
N VAL A 467 2.93 5.67 -4.64
CA VAL A 467 2.05 4.89 -5.52
C VAL A 467 2.57 4.91 -6.98
N PHE A 468 2.94 6.08 -7.52
CA PHE A 468 3.37 6.24 -8.90
C PHE A 468 4.86 6.65 -8.97
N PRO A 469 5.83 5.73 -8.80
CA PRO A 469 7.22 6.10 -8.99
C PRO A 469 7.40 6.60 -10.42
N GLY A 470 8.12 7.71 -10.52
CA GLY A 470 8.43 8.38 -11.78
C GLY A 470 9.04 7.43 -12.81
N LYS A 471 9.11 7.89 -14.05
CA LYS A 471 9.54 7.24 -15.32
C LYS A 471 10.87 6.45 -15.28
N ASP A 472 11.05 5.52 -14.36
CA ASP A 472 11.93 4.38 -14.50
C ASP A 472 11.02 3.24 -14.98
N PRO A 473 11.23 2.66 -16.17
CA PRO A 473 10.33 1.68 -16.77
C PRO A 473 10.48 0.31 -16.10
N ARG A 474 10.45 0.25 -14.77
CA ARG A 474 10.14 -0.98 -14.05
C ARG A 474 8.63 -1.13 -14.15
N GLN A 475 8.19 -1.73 -15.25
CA GLN A 475 6.81 -2.14 -15.40
C GLN A 475 6.45 -2.98 -14.18
N PHE A 476 5.51 -2.47 -13.39
CA PHE A 476 5.02 -3.15 -12.22
C PHE A 476 4.38 -4.48 -12.63
N VAL A 477 4.91 -5.55 -12.08
CA VAL A 477 4.29 -6.87 -12.20
C VAL A 477 3.00 -6.84 -11.38
N SER A 478 1.88 -7.23 -11.99
CA SER A 478 0.60 -7.27 -11.29
C SER A 478 0.60 -8.36 -10.20
N LEU A 479 0.24 -7.99 -8.97
CA LEU A 479 -0.01 -8.98 -7.90
C LEU A 479 -1.12 -9.95 -8.29
N GLU A 480 -2.10 -9.46 -9.05
CA GLU A 480 -3.18 -10.28 -9.55
C GLU A 480 -2.67 -11.39 -10.48
N ASP A 481 -1.67 -11.11 -11.31
CA ASP A 481 -1.04 -12.12 -12.19
C ASP A 481 -0.24 -13.15 -11.39
N ILE A 482 0.47 -12.74 -10.33
CA ILE A 482 1.18 -13.65 -9.42
C ILE A 482 0.18 -14.56 -8.72
N ARG A 483 -0.90 -13.97 -8.18
CA ARG A 483 -1.97 -14.69 -7.48
C ARG A 483 -2.69 -15.67 -8.39
N LYS A 484 -3.04 -15.27 -9.62
CA LYS A 484 -3.64 -16.15 -10.64
C LYS A 484 -2.70 -17.29 -11.00
N ALA A 485 -1.41 -17.00 -11.22
CA ALA A 485 -0.41 -18.01 -11.53
C ALA A 485 -0.27 -19.04 -10.39
N TRP A 486 -0.12 -18.56 -9.16
CA TRP A 486 -0.03 -19.40 -7.98
C TRP A 486 -1.28 -20.25 -7.81
N ALA A 487 -2.48 -19.66 -7.79
CA ALA A 487 -3.72 -20.38 -7.56
C ALA A 487 -3.97 -21.47 -8.62
N TYR A 488 -3.68 -21.18 -9.90
CA TYR A 488 -3.79 -22.16 -10.97
C TYR A 488 -2.78 -23.31 -10.80
N PHE A 489 -1.51 -22.99 -10.60
CA PHE A 489 -0.45 -23.99 -10.43
C PHE A 489 -0.69 -24.86 -9.20
N PHE A 490 -0.93 -24.23 -8.05
CA PHE A 490 -1.15 -24.86 -6.76
C PHE A 490 -2.33 -25.82 -6.82
N SER A 491 -3.50 -25.33 -7.29
CA SER A 491 -4.71 -26.15 -7.35
C SER A 491 -4.56 -27.37 -8.26
N ALA A 492 -3.79 -27.25 -9.34
CA ALA A 492 -3.49 -28.37 -10.23
C ALA A 492 -2.62 -29.44 -9.54
N GLN A 493 -1.53 -29.06 -8.88
CA GLN A 493 -0.65 -30.02 -8.23
C GLN A 493 -1.28 -30.64 -6.98
N ILE A 494 -1.85 -29.83 -6.08
CA ILE A 494 -2.41 -30.33 -4.83
C ILE A 494 -3.63 -31.24 -5.06
N THR A 495 -4.40 -31.04 -6.14
CA THR A 495 -5.49 -31.96 -6.52
C THR A 495 -4.94 -33.34 -6.89
N LEU A 496 -3.83 -33.38 -7.63
CA LEU A 496 -3.17 -34.64 -7.96
C LEU A 496 -2.66 -35.35 -6.70
N GLU A 497 -1.94 -34.63 -5.84
CA GLU A 497 -1.42 -35.19 -4.60
C GLU A 497 -2.55 -35.68 -3.68
N PHE A 498 -3.64 -34.92 -3.58
CA PHE A 498 -4.85 -35.29 -2.85
C PHE A 498 -5.44 -36.61 -3.36
N TYR A 499 -5.58 -36.77 -4.68
CA TYR A 499 -6.09 -38.03 -5.25
C TYR A 499 -5.11 -39.20 -5.18
N GLN A 500 -3.82 -38.94 -5.08
CA GLN A 500 -2.81 -39.98 -4.86
C GLN A 500 -2.67 -40.36 -3.39
N TYR A 501 -3.20 -39.56 -2.47
CA TYR A 501 -3.12 -39.82 -1.05
C TYR A 501 -4.03 -40.99 -0.63
N PRO A 502 -3.50 -42.04 0.03
CA PRO A 502 -4.27 -43.26 0.33
C PRO A 502 -5.58 -43.03 1.10
N ALA A 503 -5.64 -42.03 1.97
CA ALA A 503 -6.85 -41.74 2.77
C ALA A 503 -7.98 -41.05 1.97
N HIS A 504 -7.72 -40.64 0.73
CA HIS A 504 -8.67 -39.85 -0.08
C HIS A 504 -9.09 -40.57 -1.36
N LEU A 505 -8.74 -41.86 -1.52
CA LEU A 505 -9.09 -42.65 -2.70
C LEU A 505 -10.61 -42.71 -2.96
N GLU A 506 -11.44 -42.56 -1.94
CA GLU A 506 -12.90 -42.51 -2.09
C GLU A 506 -13.41 -41.28 -2.87
N PHE A 507 -12.63 -40.21 -2.94
CA PHE A 507 -12.96 -39.00 -3.69
C PHE A 507 -12.41 -39.02 -5.13
N VAL A 508 -11.62 -40.05 -5.48
CA VAL A 508 -10.99 -40.17 -6.80
C VAL A 508 -12.06 -40.55 -7.82
N PRO A 509 -12.25 -39.74 -8.88
CA PRO A 509 -13.22 -40.06 -9.91
C PRO A 509 -12.89 -41.35 -10.65
N GLU A 510 -13.93 -42.09 -11.06
CA GLU A 510 -13.74 -43.33 -11.79
C GLU A 510 -13.00 -43.08 -13.11
N GLY A 511 -12.00 -43.93 -13.39
CA GLY A 511 -11.17 -43.83 -14.60
C GLY A 511 -10.07 -42.75 -14.56
N PHE A 512 -9.88 -42.03 -13.44
CA PHE A 512 -8.83 -41.01 -13.32
C PHE A 512 -7.42 -41.58 -13.55
N GLN A 513 -6.67 -40.95 -14.45
CA GLN A 513 -5.24 -41.26 -14.68
C GLN A 513 -4.36 -40.06 -14.35
N ALA A 514 -3.54 -40.20 -13.31
CA ALA A 514 -2.58 -39.18 -12.85
C ALA A 514 -1.69 -38.64 -13.98
N SER A 515 -1.15 -39.53 -14.82
CA SER A 515 -0.27 -39.17 -15.94
C SER A 515 -1.00 -38.37 -17.03
N GLN A 516 -2.26 -38.70 -17.32
CA GLN A 516 -3.06 -38.00 -18.33
C GLN A 516 -3.57 -36.65 -17.80
N TYR A 517 -3.94 -36.58 -16.52
CA TYR A 517 -4.27 -35.34 -15.84
C TYR A 517 -3.11 -34.33 -15.93
N LEU A 518 -1.91 -34.72 -15.50
CA LEU A 518 -0.72 -33.85 -15.60
C LEU A 518 -0.42 -33.45 -17.04
N ARG A 519 -0.43 -34.41 -17.97
CA ARG A 519 -0.14 -34.14 -19.38
C ARG A 519 -1.10 -33.10 -19.98
N SER A 520 -2.38 -33.16 -19.62
CA SER A 520 -3.36 -32.19 -20.10
C SER A 520 -3.11 -30.78 -19.56
N ILE A 521 -2.63 -30.67 -18.31
CA ILE A 521 -2.25 -29.39 -17.69
C ILE A 521 -0.98 -28.84 -18.36
N GLU A 522 0.03 -29.69 -18.58
CA GLU A 522 1.26 -29.32 -19.29
C GLU A 522 0.96 -28.80 -20.71
N LEU A 523 0.09 -29.49 -21.46
CA LEU A 523 -0.31 -29.07 -22.80
C LEU A 523 -1.05 -27.72 -22.78
N PHE A 524 -1.92 -27.52 -21.80
CA PHE A 524 -2.65 -26.26 -21.65
C PHE A 524 -1.73 -25.09 -21.28
N ILE A 525 -0.80 -25.28 -20.33
CA ILE A 525 0.24 -24.30 -19.99
C ILE A 525 1.10 -24.01 -21.23
N SER A 526 1.54 -25.04 -21.96
CA SER A 526 2.33 -24.86 -23.19
C SER A 526 1.58 -24.09 -24.28
N LYS A 527 0.26 -24.26 -24.41
CA LYS A 527 -0.53 -23.48 -25.36
C LYS A 527 -0.63 -22.02 -24.92
N LYS A 528 -0.96 -21.78 -23.65
CA LYS A 528 -1.19 -20.42 -23.13
C LYS A 528 0.08 -19.58 -23.03
N THR A 529 1.23 -20.19 -22.78
CA THR A 529 2.54 -19.54 -22.88
C THR A 529 2.86 -19.13 -24.33
N ARG A 530 2.54 -19.97 -25.33
CA ARG A 530 2.71 -19.61 -26.76
C ARG A 530 1.76 -18.49 -27.22
N GLU A 531 0.61 -18.34 -26.56
CA GLU A 531 -0.32 -17.21 -26.74
C GLU A 531 0.16 -15.92 -26.03
N ALA A 532 1.36 -15.92 -25.45
CA ALA A 532 1.97 -14.79 -24.74
C ALA A 532 1.16 -14.26 -23.54
N VAL A 533 0.38 -15.12 -22.87
CA VAL A 533 -0.36 -14.73 -21.67
C VAL A 533 0.61 -14.68 -20.47
N ASN A 534 0.84 -13.49 -19.90
CA ASN A 534 1.90 -13.23 -18.94
C ASN A 534 1.94 -14.19 -17.74
N HIS A 535 0.84 -14.37 -17.00
CA HIS A 535 0.80 -15.25 -15.82
C HIS A 535 1.10 -16.72 -16.15
N TYR A 536 0.90 -17.19 -17.39
CA TYR A 536 1.26 -18.56 -17.77
C TYR A 536 2.77 -18.78 -17.89
N HIS A 537 3.57 -17.74 -18.11
CA HIS A 537 5.02 -17.86 -18.06
C HIS A 537 5.51 -18.11 -16.62
N LEU A 538 4.87 -17.47 -15.63
CA LEU A 538 5.14 -17.78 -14.23
C LEU A 538 4.66 -19.19 -13.86
N ILE A 539 3.47 -19.61 -14.31
CA ILE A 539 2.99 -20.99 -14.10
C ILE A 539 4.00 -22.01 -14.65
N LEU A 540 4.57 -21.77 -15.84
CA LEU A 540 5.61 -22.63 -16.41
C LEU A 540 6.86 -22.71 -15.53
N LEU A 541 7.34 -21.56 -15.02
CA LEU A 541 8.48 -21.54 -14.10
C LEU A 541 8.19 -22.31 -12.82
N LEU A 542 7.03 -22.09 -12.19
CA LEU A 542 6.60 -22.83 -11.00
C LEU A 542 6.57 -24.35 -11.27
N TYR A 543 6.01 -24.76 -12.41
CA TYR A 543 5.96 -26.17 -12.81
C TYR A 543 7.34 -26.80 -12.96
N LEU A 544 8.28 -26.11 -13.59
CA LEU A 544 9.66 -26.57 -13.76
C LEU A 544 10.39 -26.74 -12.41
N VAL A 545 10.21 -25.78 -11.50
CA VAL A 545 10.81 -25.82 -10.16
C VAL A 545 10.23 -26.97 -9.34
N HIS A 546 8.91 -27.14 -9.35
CA HIS A 546 8.22 -28.25 -8.70
C HIS A 546 8.74 -29.60 -9.18
N LYS A 547 8.85 -29.78 -10.50
CA LYS A 547 9.36 -31.02 -11.10
C LYS A 547 10.80 -31.33 -10.70
N ALA A 548 11.64 -30.31 -10.52
CA ALA A 548 13.01 -30.50 -10.04
C ALA A 548 13.12 -30.80 -8.55
N LYS A 549 12.19 -30.31 -7.72
CA LYS A 549 12.19 -30.57 -6.28
C LYS A 549 11.58 -31.92 -5.90
N GLY A 550 10.66 -32.46 -6.70
CA GLY A 550 9.99 -33.72 -6.38
C GLY A 550 8.88 -33.52 -5.34
N GLU A 551 8.81 -34.39 -4.33
CA GLU A 551 7.69 -34.47 -3.38
C GLU A 551 7.50 -33.21 -2.51
N ASP A 552 8.57 -32.45 -2.26
CA ASP A 552 8.55 -31.19 -1.51
C ASP A 552 8.33 -29.95 -2.39
N GLY A 553 7.93 -30.15 -3.65
CA GLY A 553 7.87 -29.08 -4.65
C GLY A 553 6.90 -27.96 -4.27
N LEU A 554 5.74 -28.29 -3.69
CA LEU A 554 4.74 -27.31 -3.29
C LEU A 554 5.18 -26.49 -2.07
N GLU A 555 5.68 -27.14 -1.03
CA GLU A 555 6.18 -26.48 0.17
C GLU A 555 7.41 -25.64 -0.11
N PHE A 556 8.30 -26.10 -1.00
CA PHE A 556 9.45 -25.30 -1.43
C PHE A 556 9.02 -24.02 -2.15
N LEU A 557 8.06 -24.11 -3.09
CA LEU A 557 7.56 -22.94 -3.81
C LEU A 557 6.80 -21.98 -2.90
N HIS A 558 6.03 -22.53 -1.94
CA HIS A 558 5.41 -21.74 -0.89
C HIS A 558 6.44 -21.01 -0.04
N HIS A 559 7.52 -21.68 0.37
CA HIS A 559 8.64 -21.07 1.09
C HIS A 559 9.30 -19.95 0.28
N CYS A 560 9.46 -20.13 -1.03
CA CYS A 560 9.97 -19.08 -1.91
C CYS A 560 9.06 -17.85 -1.91
N LEU A 561 7.75 -18.06 -1.99
CA LEU A 561 6.75 -16.99 -1.96
C LEU A 561 6.69 -16.30 -0.59
N ALA A 562 6.75 -17.05 0.50
CA ALA A 562 6.65 -16.56 1.87
C ALA A 562 7.94 -15.89 2.38
N ASN A 563 9.10 -16.21 1.79
CA ASN A 563 10.40 -15.65 2.16
C ASN A 563 11.08 -15.03 0.92
N PRO A 564 10.51 -13.96 0.33
CA PRO A 564 10.97 -13.47 -0.96
C PRO A 564 12.38 -12.84 -0.90
N LEU A 565 13.23 -13.22 -1.85
CA LEU A 565 14.59 -12.70 -2.05
C LEU A 565 14.63 -11.80 -3.29
N GLY A 566 15.69 -10.99 -3.43
CA GLY A 566 15.91 -10.17 -4.64
C GLY A 566 15.92 -11.00 -5.94
N THR A 567 16.36 -12.26 -5.88
CA THR A 567 16.29 -13.20 -7.01
C THR A 567 14.86 -13.50 -7.43
N TRP A 568 13.93 -13.62 -6.48
CA TRP A 568 12.52 -13.82 -6.78
C TRP A 568 11.92 -12.61 -7.50
N HIS A 569 12.24 -11.39 -7.03
CA HIS A 569 11.83 -10.16 -7.70
C HIS A 569 12.30 -10.11 -9.16
N TYR A 570 13.58 -10.41 -9.40
CA TYR A 570 14.14 -10.45 -10.74
C TYR A 570 13.40 -11.45 -11.66
N LEU A 571 13.09 -12.64 -11.14
CA LEU A 571 12.41 -13.67 -11.93
C LEU A 571 10.93 -13.33 -12.18
N LEU A 572 10.25 -12.69 -11.22
CA LEU A 572 8.90 -12.16 -11.43
C LEU A 572 8.88 -11.14 -12.55
N GLN A 573 9.84 -10.21 -12.59
CA GLN A 573 9.96 -9.24 -13.69
C GLN A 573 10.19 -9.95 -15.03
N LYS A 574 11.13 -10.89 -15.10
CA LYS A 574 11.43 -11.60 -16.37
C LYS A 574 10.30 -12.48 -16.88
N THR A 575 9.46 -13.01 -15.99
CA THR A 575 8.36 -13.89 -16.37
C THR A 575 7.08 -13.11 -16.69
N LEU A 576 6.80 -12.02 -15.97
CA LEU A 576 5.52 -11.31 -16.04
C LEU A 576 5.56 -9.98 -16.79
N GLU A 577 6.73 -9.40 -17.11
CA GLU A 577 6.81 -8.18 -17.95
C GLU A 577 6.18 -8.45 -19.33
N PRO A 578 5.19 -7.67 -19.78
CA PRO A 578 4.64 -7.78 -21.14
C PRO A 578 5.75 -7.79 -22.20
N LEU A 579 5.64 -8.68 -23.19
CA LEU A 579 6.57 -8.68 -24.32
C LEU A 579 6.44 -7.38 -25.10
N LYS A 580 7.55 -6.65 -25.27
CA LYS A 580 7.62 -5.46 -26.13
C LYS A 580 7.58 -5.87 -27.61
N GLU A 581 7.21 -4.96 -28.51
CA GLU A 581 7.05 -5.23 -29.96
C GLU A 581 8.28 -5.89 -30.62
N ASN A 582 9.48 -5.74 -30.04
CA ASN A 582 10.74 -6.29 -30.54
C ASN A 582 11.29 -7.47 -29.70
N GLU A 583 10.60 -7.93 -28.65
CA GLU A 583 11.05 -9.05 -27.84
C GLU A 583 10.64 -10.40 -28.42
N ASN A 584 11.59 -11.34 -28.48
CA ASN A 584 11.34 -12.68 -28.96
C ASN A 584 10.83 -13.58 -27.82
N LEU A 585 9.55 -13.95 -27.87
CA LEU A 585 8.90 -14.91 -26.94
C LEU A 585 9.71 -16.20 -26.79
N GLN A 586 10.22 -16.77 -27.89
CA GLN A 586 11.00 -18.01 -27.86
C GLN A 586 12.25 -17.85 -27.00
N LYS A 587 12.95 -16.71 -27.09
CA LYS A 587 14.13 -16.43 -26.29
C LYS A 587 13.81 -16.37 -24.78
N ARG A 588 12.62 -15.91 -24.41
CA ARG A 588 12.15 -15.92 -23.00
C ARG A 588 11.85 -17.35 -22.54
N LEU A 589 11.17 -18.15 -23.37
CA LEU A 589 10.87 -19.54 -23.07
C LEU A 589 12.14 -20.39 -22.93
N ASP A 590 13.14 -20.17 -23.78
CA ASP A 590 14.45 -20.84 -23.73
C ASP A 590 15.24 -20.52 -22.45
N GLN A 591 14.92 -19.41 -21.76
CA GLN A 591 15.55 -19.03 -20.49
C GLN A 591 14.88 -19.67 -19.26
N MET A 592 13.68 -20.26 -19.40
CA MET A 592 12.94 -20.83 -18.26
C MET A 592 13.71 -21.89 -17.47
N PRO A 593 14.45 -22.83 -18.09
CA PRO A 593 15.29 -23.78 -17.32
C PRO A 593 16.38 -23.08 -16.51
N ARG A 594 16.98 -22.00 -17.04
CA ARG A 594 17.99 -21.22 -16.30
C ARG A 594 17.37 -20.47 -15.13
N HIS A 595 16.15 -19.94 -15.30
CA HIS A 595 15.39 -19.30 -14.24
C HIS A 595 15.02 -20.28 -13.12
N GLN A 596 14.63 -21.51 -13.48
CA GLN A 596 14.44 -22.61 -12.55
C GLN A 596 15.71 -22.87 -11.72
N ASP A 597 16.85 -23.08 -12.36
CA ASP A 597 18.13 -23.33 -11.65
C ASP A 597 18.52 -22.16 -10.73
N THR A 598 18.30 -20.93 -11.21
CA THR A 598 18.56 -19.71 -10.42
C THR A 598 17.73 -19.69 -9.14
N LEU A 599 16.44 -20.02 -9.23
CA LEU A 599 15.55 -20.04 -8.07
C LEU A 599 15.93 -21.16 -7.09
N LEU A 600 16.20 -22.37 -7.60
CA LEU A 600 16.61 -23.50 -6.79
C LEU A 600 17.87 -23.18 -5.99
N ASN A 601 18.90 -22.65 -6.64
CA ASN A 601 20.18 -22.32 -6.00
C ASN A 601 20.04 -21.19 -4.96
N ALA A 602 19.24 -20.17 -5.25
CA ALA A 602 19.05 -19.03 -4.35
C ALA A 602 18.38 -19.43 -3.02
N TYR A 603 17.47 -20.40 -3.07
CA TYR A 603 16.65 -20.80 -1.92
C TYR A 603 17.08 -22.11 -1.26
N GLN A 604 17.99 -22.87 -1.84
CA GLN A 604 18.38 -24.18 -1.32
C GLN A 604 18.85 -24.13 0.13
N LYS A 605 19.68 -23.14 0.48
CA LYS A 605 20.21 -22.99 1.84
C LYS A 605 19.12 -22.65 2.86
N SER A 606 18.30 -21.64 2.58
CA SER A 606 17.23 -21.22 3.50
C SER A 606 16.15 -22.29 3.66
N TRP A 607 15.90 -23.09 2.61
CA TRP A 607 15.00 -24.24 2.67
C TRP A 607 15.54 -25.37 3.57
N GLN A 608 16.85 -25.66 3.49
CA GLN A 608 17.47 -26.68 4.36
C GLN A 608 17.44 -26.25 5.83
N GLU A 609 17.66 -24.97 6.11
CA GLU A 609 17.60 -24.43 7.47
C GLU A 609 16.17 -24.47 8.05
N SER A 610 15.14 -24.16 7.26
CA SER A 610 13.74 -24.19 7.72
C SER A 610 13.21 -25.62 7.96
N THR A 611 13.63 -26.58 7.14
CA THR A 611 13.28 -28.00 7.28
C THR A 611 14.01 -28.67 8.45
N GLN A 612 15.22 -28.23 8.80
CA GLN A 612 15.94 -28.74 9.99
C GLN A 612 15.33 -28.26 11.31
N GLN A 613 14.93 -26.98 11.40
CA GLN A 613 14.29 -26.42 12.61
C GLN A 613 12.93 -27.06 12.94
N THR A 614 12.18 -27.49 11.93
CA THR A 614 10.91 -28.21 12.10
C THR A 614 11.11 -29.65 12.59
N HIS A 615 12.23 -30.29 12.25
CA HIS A 615 12.58 -31.62 12.78
C HIS A 615 13.06 -31.59 14.23
N GLU A 616 13.80 -30.56 14.67
CA GLU A 616 14.28 -30.45 16.07
C GLU A 616 13.15 -30.10 17.06
N THR A 617 12.13 -29.37 16.61
CA THR A 617 10.95 -29.02 17.42
C THR A 617 9.90 -30.14 17.50
N GLY A 618 9.88 -31.07 16.53
CA GLY A 618 8.97 -32.22 16.49
C GLY A 618 9.39 -33.43 17.34
N THR A 619 10.63 -33.47 17.87
CA THR A 619 11.11 -34.54 18.76
C THR A 619 10.90 -34.25 20.25
N SER A 620 10.25 -33.13 20.58
CA SER A 620 9.97 -32.69 21.95
C SER A 620 8.46 -32.59 22.22
N SER A 621 7.68 -33.61 21.85
CA SER A 621 6.27 -33.74 22.25
C SER A 621 5.94 -35.15 22.70
#